data_AF-A0A0F9BR36-F1
#
_entry.id   AF-A0A0F9BR36-F1
#
_cell.length_a   1.000
_cell.length_b   1.000
_cell.length_c   1.000
_cell.angle_alpha   90.00
_cell.angle_beta   90.00
_cell.angle_gamma   90.00
#
_symmetry.space_group_name_H-M   'P 1'
#
loop_
_entity.id
_entity.type
_entity.pdbx_description
1 polymer ?
#
loop_
_entity_poly.entity_id
_entity_poly.type
_entity_poly.pdbx_seq_one_letter_code
_entity_poly.pdbx_strand_id
1 'polypeptide(L)'
;MVGVIQIIAGVFKLGGLISFISHSVLIGFTAAAAFLIAASQLSGALGLAKGEGGGVFERLRHVAEHISAVNETAVAICAVTVLSLVAFSRISKKMPSYIVAL
;
A
#
# COMPACT_ATOMS: atom_id res chain seq x y z
N MET A 1 -10.91 14.67 -12.51
CA MET A 1 -10.87 14.25 -13.93
C MET A 1 -11.10 12.75 -14.11
N VAL A 2 -10.41 11.86 -13.38
CA VAL A 2 -10.57 10.39 -13.51
C VAL A 2 -12.04 9.92 -13.45
N GLY A 3 -12.83 10.44 -12.50
CA GLY A 3 -14.25 10.07 -12.39
C GLY A 3 -15.10 10.45 -13.60
N VAL A 4 -14.84 11.61 -14.22
CA VAL A 4 -15.55 12.05 -15.44
C VAL A 4 -15.21 11.11 -16.61
N ILE A 5 -13.94 10.73 -16.75
CA ILE A 5 -13.48 9.78 -17.78
C ILE A 5 -14.12 8.40 -17.57
N GLN A 6 -14.24 7.93 -16.33
CA GLN A 6 -14.91 6.67 -16.01
C GLN A 6 -16.41 6.69 -16.35
N ILE A 7 -17.10 7.81 -16.07
CA ILE A 7 -18.51 7.98 -16.43
C ILE A 7 -18.67 7.94 -17.96
N ILE A 8 -17.85 8.68 -18.70
CA ILE A 8 -17.87 8.68 -20.16
C ILE A 8 -17.61 7.27 -20.69
N ALA A 9 -16.57 6.58 -20.19
CA ALA A 9 -16.27 5.20 -20.58
C ALA A 9 -17.44 4.23 -20.29
N GLY A 10 -18.16 4.43 -19.18
CA GLY A 10 -19.37 3.69 -18.83
C GLY A 10 -20.53 3.93 -19.79
N VAL A 11 -20.78 5.20 -20.16
CA VAL A 11 -21.81 5.58 -21.16
C VAL A 11 -21.52 4.93 -22.51
N PHE A 12 -20.26 4.90 -22.93
CA PHE A 12 -19.82 4.22 -24.16
C PHE A 12 -19.65 2.70 -24.02
N LYS A 13 -20.01 2.11 -22.87
CA LYS A 13 -19.90 0.66 -22.57
C LYS A 13 -18.51 0.08 -22.82
N LEU A 14 -17.46 0.88 -22.63
CA LEU A 14 -16.07 0.46 -22.83
C LEU A 14 -15.59 -0.57 -21.80
N GLY A 15 -16.40 -0.90 -20.79
CA GLY A 15 -16.11 -1.96 -19.84
C GLY A 15 -15.86 -3.33 -20.48
N GLY A 16 -16.45 -3.61 -21.66
CA GLY A 16 -16.15 -4.84 -22.41
C GLY A 16 -14.68 -4.97 -22.81
N LEU A 17 -13.96 -3.86 -23.00
CA LEU A 17 -12.54 -3.89 -23.35
C LEU A 17 -11.67 -4.43 -22.20
N ILE A 18 -12.11 -4.22 -20.95
CA ILE A 18 -11.40 -4.70 -19.75
C ILE A 18 -11.40 -6.23 -19.70
N SER A 19 -12.41 -6.88 -20.31
CA SER A 19 -12.48 -8.34 -20.39
C SER A 19 -11.37 -8.96 -21.26
N PHE A 20 -10.68 -8.17 -22.10
CA PHE A 20 -9.53 -8.66 -22.88
C PHE A 20 -8.21 -8.61 -22.09
N ILE A 21 -8.21 -8.01 -20.90
CA ILE A 21 -7.05 -8.02 -20.03
C ILE A 21 -6.95 -9.40 -19.40
N SER A 22 -5.81 -10.07 -19.58
CA SER A 22 -5.61 -11.38 -19.01
C SER A 22 -5.55 -11.32 -17.49
N HIS A 23 -6.04 -12.39 -16.85
CA HIS A 23 -5.98 -12.52 -15.39
C HIS A 23 -4.55 -12.40 -14.86
N SER A 24 -3.57 -12.96 -15.58
CA SER A 24 -2.15 -12.88 -15.23
C SER A 24 -1.62 -11.45 -15.18
N VAL A 25 -2.07 -10.57 -16.10
CA VAL A 25 -1.68 -9.15 -16.09
C VAL A 25 -2.25 -8.43 -14.88
N LEU A 26 -3.50 -8.71 -14.52
CA LEU A 26 -4.13 -8.12 -13.32
C LEU A 26 -3.41 -8.54 -12.04
N ILE A 27 -3.05 -9.81 -11.90
CA ILE A 27 -2.24 -10.30 -10.77
C ILE A 27 -0.87 -9.60 -10.74
N GLY A 28 -0.19 -9.51 -11.88
CA GLY A 28 1.11 -8.84 -11.97
C GLY A 28 1.04 -7.36 -11.57
N PHE A 29 0.02 -6.64 -12.06
CA PHE A 29 -0.20 -5.24 -11.74
C PHE A 29 -0.53 -5.02 -10.25
N THR A 30 -1.43 -5.83 -9.70
CA THR A 30 -1.81 -5.73 -8.28
C THR A 30 -0.66 -6.11 -7.35
N ALA A 31 0.15 -7.12 -7.70
CA ALA A 31 1.36 -7.46 -6.96
C ALA A 31 2.39 -6.31 -6.99
N ALA A 32 2.63 -5.71 -8.16
CA ALA A 32 3.52 -4.55 -8.29
C ALA A 32 3.03 -3.35 -7.47
N ALA A 33 1.72 -3.07 -7.48
CA ALA A 33 1.12 -2.04 -6.65
C ALA A 33 1.28 -2.33 -5.15
N ALA A 34 1.10 -3.59 -4.72
CA ALA A 34 1.31 -3.99 -3.33
C ALA A 34 2.77 -3.78 -2.89
N PHE A 35 3.74 -4.13 -3.73
CA PHE A 35 5.16 -3.85 -3.49
C PHE A 35 5.46 -2.35 -3.40
N LEU A 36 4.89 -1.55 -4.30
CA LEU A 36 5.04 -0.09 -4.27
C LEU A 36 4.48 0.51 -2.98
N ILE A 37 3.30 0.06 -2.55
CA ILE A 37 2.67 0.50 -1.29
C ILE A 37 3.56 0.11 -0.11
N ALA A 38 4.01 -1.15 -0.04
CA ALA A 38 4.89 -1.62 1.03
C ALA A 38 6.19 -0.79 1.12
N ALA A 39 6.87 -0.56 -0.02
CA ALA A 39 8.06 0.27 -0.08
C ALA A 39 7.78 1.73 0.32
N SER A 40 6.60 2.27 -0.01
CA SER A 40 6.23 3.63 0.32
C SER A 40 6.00 3.88 1.82
N GLN A 41 5.59 2.83 2.54
CA GLN A 41 5.32 2.88 3.97
C GLN A 41 6.53 2.51 4.84
N LEU A 42 7.58 1.93 4.24
CA LEU A 42 8.77 1.45 4.96
C LEU A 42 9.48 2.57 5.75
N SER A 43 9.63 3.76 5.16
CA SER A 43 10.20 4.92 5.88
C SER A 43 9.36 5.31 7.10
N GLY A 44 8.03 5.30 6.96
CA GLY A 44 7.12 5.60 8.08
C GLY A 44 7.17 4.53 9.18
N ALA A 45 7.23 3.25 8.79
CA ALA A 45 7.33 2.12 9.73
C ALA A 45 8.63 2.17 10.56
N LEU A 46 9.72 2.68 9.97
CA LEU A 46 11.01 2.85 10.63
C LEU A 46 11.17 4.21 11.33
N GLY A 47 10.17 5.09 11.24
CA GLY A 47 10.21 6.44 11.80
C GLY A 47 11.22 7.39 11.13
N LEU A 48 11.60 7.10 9.89
CA LEU A 48 12.52 7.91 9.10
C LEU A 48 11.80 9.09 8.46
N ALA A 49 12.52 10.20 8.26
CA ALA A 49 12.02 11.31 7.47
C ALA A 49 11.63 10.82 6.07
N LYS A 50 10.46 11.25 5.60
CA LYS A 50 9.95 10.84 4.30
C LYS A 50 10.89 11.36 3.22
N GLY A 51 11.55 10.44 2.51
CA GLY A 51 12.36 10.77 1.34
C GLY A 51 11.51 11.41 0.25
N GLU A 52 12.16 12.16 -0.63
CA GLU A 52 11.49 12.77 -1.77
C GLU A 52 10.79 11.70 -2.63
N GLY A 53 9.73 12.12 -3.33
CA GLY A 53 8.98 11.23 -4.21
C GLY A 53 9.89 10.56 -5.25
N GLY A 54 9.60 9.30 -5.58
CA GLY A 54 10.44 8.52 -6.49
C GLY A 54 9.89 7.10 -6.66
N GLY A 55 10.54 6.32 -7.51
CA GLY A 55 10.25 4.91 -7.71
C GLY A 55 10.57 4.06 -6.49
N VAL A 56 10.30 2.76 -6.61
CA VAL A 56 10.56 1.79 -5.52
C VAL A 56 12.04 1.77 -5.14
N PHE A 57 12.94 1.86 -6.14
CA PHE A 57 14.38 1.82 -5.91
C PHE A 57 14.89 3.05 -5.16
N GLU A 58 14.46 4.28 -5.50
CA GLU A 58 14.87 5.47 -4.76
C GLU A 58 14.40 5.42 -3.30
N ARG A 59 13.18 4.91 -3.05
CA ARG A 59 12.65 4.75 -1.69
C ARG A 59 13.45 3.73 -0.87
N LEU A 60 13.78 2.59 -1.45
CA LEU A 60 14.59 1.57 -0.77
C LEU A 60 16.01 2.09 -0.49
N ARG A 61 16.59 2.83 -1.43
CA ARG A 61 17.89 3.47 -1.24
C ARG A 61 17.85 4.51 -0.11
N HIS A 62 16.82 5.36 -0.07
CA HIS A 62 16.65 6.34 1.01
C HIS A 62 16.57 5.67 2.38
N VAL A 63 15.83 4.57 2.50
CA VAL A 63 15.76 3.79 3.75
C VAL A 63 17.12 3.18 4.11
N ALA A 64 17.85 2.63 3.14
CA ALA A 64 19.18 2.05 3.39
C ALA A 64 20.20 3.11 3.85
N GLU A 65 20.18 4.30 3.25
CA GLU A 65 21.08 5.40 3.60
C GLU A 65 20.76 6.01 4.98
N HIS A 66 19.49 5.99 5.40
CA HIS A 66 19.04 6.57 6.67
C HIS A 66 18.76 5.53 7.77
N ILE A 67 19.23 4.30 7.61
CA ILE A 67 18.96 3.22 8.57
C ILE A 67 19.50 3.51 9.98
N SER A 68 20.53 4.36 10.10
CA SER A 68 21.07 4.79 11.40
C SER A 68 20.18 5.81 12.12
N ALA A 69 19.22 6.44 11.43
CA ALA A 69 18.27 7.41 11.98
C ALA A 69 16.92 6.78 12.38
N VAL A 70 16.88 5.44 12.51
CA VAL A 70 15.66 4.70 12.89
C VAL A 70 15.19 5.13 14.26
N ASN A 71 13.88 5.36 14.38
CA ASN A 71 13.23 5.66 15.64
C ASN A 71 12.62 4.40 16.25
N GLU A 72 13.20 3.90 17.33
CA GLU A 72 12.75 2.68 18.02
C GLU A 72 11.28 2.77 18.50
N THR A 73 10.82 3.97 18.88
CA THR A 73 9.43 4.18 19.31
C THR A 73 8.46 4.04 18.14
N ALA A 74 8.81 4.59 16.97
CA ALA A 74 7.98 4.45 15.77
C ALA A 74 7.87 2.99 15.33
N VAL A 75 8.98 2.24 15.40
CA VAL A 75 9.00 0.80 15.12
C VAL A 75 8.11 0.04 16.10
N ALA A 76 8.17 0.36 17.40
CA ALA A 76 7.32 -0.27 18.41
C ALA A 76 5.83 -0.01 18.16
N ILE A 77 5.45 1.23 17.84
CA ILE A 77 4.06 1.58 17.48
C ILE A 77 3.63 0.81 16.24
N CYS A 78 4.44 0.82 15.18
CA CYS A 78 4.16 0.08 13.95
C CYS A 78 3.96 -1.42 14.22
N ALA A 79 4.82 -2.02 15.05
CA ALA A 79 4.72 -3.43 15.42
C ALA A 79 3.43 -3.72 16.19
N VAL A 80 3.05 -2.88 17.15
CA VAL A 80 1.80 -3.01 17.91
C VAL A 80 0.59 -2.87 16.99
N THR A 81 0.58 -1.90 16.09
CA THR A 81 -0.51 -1.70 15.10
C THR A 81 -0.65 -2.89 14.17
N VAL A 82 0.45 -3.45 13.66
CA VAL A 82 0.41 -4.65 12.80
C VAL A 82 -0.06 -5.86 13.60
N LEU A 83 0.43 -6.05 14.83
CA LEU A 83 0.02 -7.13 15.70
C LEU A 83 -1.47 -7.05 16.05
N SER A 84 -1.98 -5.87 16.39
CA SER A 84 -3.40 -5.68 16.69
C SER A 84 -4.26 -5.97 15.46
N LEU A 85 -3.85 -5.49 14.29
CA LEU A 85 -4.54 -5.75 13.02
C LEU A 85 -4.59 -7.25 12.72
N VAL A 86 -3.46 -7.96 12.84
CA VAL A 86 -3.38 -9.41 12.59
C VAL A 86 -4.20 -10.18 13.63
N ALA A 87 -4.09 -9.85 14.92
CA ALA A 87 -4.85 -10.51 15.99
C ALA A 87 -6.36 -10.33 15.81
N PHE A 88 -6.83 -9.12 15.51
CA PHE A 88 -8.25 -8.86 15.26
C PHE A 88 -8.75 -9.50 13.97
N SER A 89 -7.94 -9.54 12.91
CA SER A 89 -8.30 -10.24 11.68
C SER A 89 -8.50 -11.75 11.88
N ARG A 90 -7.82 -12.33 12.88
CA ARG A 90 -7.95 -13.75 13.27
C ARG A 90 -9.17 -14.02 14.15
N ILE A 91 -9.56 -13.06 15.00
CA ILE A 91 -10.64 -13.22 15.99
C ILE A 91 -12.03 -12.82 15.42
N SER A 92 -12.10 -11.81 14.54
CA SER A 92 -13.38 -11.33 14.01
C SER A 92 -13.31 -10.97 12.53
N LYS A 93 -13.71 -11.92 11.68
CA LYS A 93 -13.89 -11.74 10.22
C LYS A 93 -15.02 -10.76 9.82
N LYS A 94 -15.80 -10.24 10.77
CA LYS A 94 -16.99 -9.40 10.51
C LYS A 94 -16.78 -7.89 10.72
N MET A 95 -15.73 -7.48 11.43
CA MET A 95 -15.47 -6.05 11.66
C MET A 95 -14.27 -5.58 10.82
N PRO A 96 -14.33 -4.39 10.19
CA PRO A 96 -13.21 -3.84 9.43
C PRO A 96 -12.03 -3.59 10.39
N SER A 97 -11.07 -4.52 10.41
CA SER A 97 -9.93 -4.54 11.35
C SER A 97 -9.10 -3.25 11.33
N TYR A 98 -9.15 -2.50 10.22
CA TYR A 98 -8.50 -1.20 10.06
C TYR A 98 -9.01 -0.11 11.03
N ILE A 99 -10.29 -0.12 11.40
CA ILE A 99 -10.87 0.90 12.30
C ILE A 99 -10.41 0.70 13.75
N VAL A 100 -10.08 -0.53 14.13
CA VAL A 100 -9.65 -0.90 15.48
C VAL A 100 -8.14 -0.68 15.68
N ALA A 101 -7.37 -0.70 14.60
CA ALA A 101 -5.91 -0.57 14.64
C ALA A 101 -5.41 0.88 14.52
N LEU A 102 -6.27 1.81 14.08
CA LEU A 102 -6.01 3.25 13.99
C LEU A 102 -6.24 3.94 15.33
#